data_AF-A0A5B2YHT3-F1
#
_entry.id   AF-A0A5B2YHT3-F1
#
_cell.length_a   1.000
_cell.length_b   1.000
_cell.length_c   1.000
_cell.angle_alpha   90.00
_cell.angle_beta   90.00
_cell.angle_gamma   90.00
#
_symmetry.space_group_name_H-M   'P 1'
#
loop_
_entity.id
_entity.type
_entity.pdbx_description
1 polymer ?
#
loop_
_entity_poly.entity_id
_entity_poly.type
_entity_poly.pdbx_seq_one_letter_code
_entity_poly.pdbx_strand_id
1 'polypeptide(L)'
;MLVKLAELRTHPEVQALDIKLFPGQEIRITDSILKGLDNGSIQGINRSKYLLIEFPTGEVPHYTKQLFFEIQSRGYIPIIAHPERNRSIAKN
;
A
#
# COMPACT_ATOMS: atom_id res chain seq x y z
N MET A 1 6.08 -12.19 -4.37
CA MET A 1 4.65 -11.87 -4.11
C MET A 1 3.70 -12.54 -5.10
N LEU A 2 3.89 -12.36 -6.41
CA LEU A 2 2.97 -12.92 -7.43
C LEU A 2 2.93 -14.45 -7.47
N VAL A 3 4.07 -15.12 -7.25
CA VAL A 3 4.15 -16.60 -7.18
C VAL A 3 3.27 -17.15 -6.06
N LYS A 4 3.39 -16.59 -4.85
CA LYS A 4 2.60 -16.99 -3.67
C LYS A 4 1.09 -16.77 -3.85
N LEU A 5 0.70 -15.69 -4.52
CA LEU A 5 -0.72 -15.42 -4.82
C LEU A 5 -1.26 -16.43 -5.84
N ALA A 6 -0.46 -16.80 -6.84
CA ALA A 6 -0.85 -17.83 -7.80
C ALA A 6 -1.05 -19.19 -7.11
N GLU A 7 -0.12 -19.58 -6.22
CA GLU A 7 -0.24 -20.77 -5.39
C GLU A 7 -1.55 -20.76 -4.56
N LEU A 8 -1.84 -19.65 -3.87
CA LEU A 8 -3.06 -19.52 -3.06
C LEU A 8 -4.34 -19.62 -3.89
N ARG A 9 -4.38 -19.01 -5.08
CA ARG A 9 -5.54 -19.10 -5.99
C ARG A 9 -5.80 -20.52 -6.49
N THR A 10 -4.76 -21.36 -6.56
CA THR A 10 -4.88 -22.76 -6.96
C THR A 10 -5.14 -23.71 -5.78
N HIS A 11 -5.14 -23.22 -4.54
CA HIS A 11 -5.35 -24.05 -3.36
C HIS A 11 -6.82 -24.53 -3.29
N PRO A 12 -7.08 -25.85 -3.16
CA PRO A 12 -8.45 -26.39 -3.18
C PRO A 12 -9.39 -25.76 -2.16
N GLU A 13 -8.91 -25.52 -0.94
CA GLU A 13 -9.72 -24.87 0.11
C GLU A 13 -10.08 -23.42 -0.25
N VAL A 14 -9.18 -22.69 -0.90
CA VAL A 14 -9.45 -21.31 -1.33
C VAL A 14 -10.45 -21.29 -2.48
N GLN A 15 -10.36 -22.25 -3.41
CA GLN A 15 -11.33 -22.39 -4.50
C GLN A 15 -12.72 -22.75 -3.99
N ALA A 16 -12.83 -23.56 -2.94
CA ALA A 16 -14.10 -23.92 -2.33
C ALA A 16 -14.83 -22.73 -1.66
N LEU A 17 -14.12 -21.64 -1.35
CA LEU A 17 -14.71 -20.44 -0.74
C LEU A 17 -15.38 -19.48 -1.75
N ASP A 18 -15.23 -19.72 -3.06
CA ASP A 18 -15.74 -18.84 -4.13
C ASP A 18 -15.33 -17.35 -3.96
N ILE A 19 -14.09 -17.12 -3.52
CA ILE A 19 -13.54 -15.76 -3.34
C ILE A 19 -12.52 -15.42 -4.44
N LYS A 20 -12.49 -14.14 -4.82
CA LYS A 20 -11.49 -13.59 -5.74
C LYS A 20 -10.36 -12.96 -4.96
N LEU A 21 -9.16 -13.52 -5.07
CA LEU A 21 -7.96 -12.97 -4.46
C LEU A 21 -7.24 -12.01 -5.42
N PHE A 22 -6.78 -10.87 -4.94
CA PHE A 22 -6.04 -9.87 -5.70
C PHE A 22 -4.74 -9.49 -4.99
N PRO A 23 -3.68 -9.08 -5.70
CA PRO A 23 -2.46 -8.62 -5.06
C PRO A 23 -2.68 -7.24 -4.42
N GLY A 24 -1.98 -6.98 -3.32
CA GLY A 24 -1.96 -5.68 -2.65
C GLY A 24 -0.80 -5.61 -1.68
N GLN A 25 -0.38 -4.41 -1.32
CA GLN A 25 0.71 -4.15 -0.40
C GLN A 25 0.26 -3.08 0.60
N GLU A 26 0.51 -3.33 1.88
CA GLU A 26 0.57 -2.26 2.87
C GLU A 26 2.01 -1.74 2.88
N ILE A 27 2.17 -0.50 2.41
CA ILE A 27 3.48 0.10 2.15
C ILE A 27 3.78 1.03 3.31
N ARG A 28 4.75 0.68 4.14
CA ARG A 28 5.24 1.61 5.17
C ARG A 28 5.86 2.84 4.48
N ILE A 29 5.48 4.04 4.90
CA ILE A 29 5.99 5.28 4.31
C ILE A 29 7.52 5.36 4.43
N THR A 30 8.17 5.60 3.30
CA THR A 30 9.63 5.80 3.18
C THR A 30 9.92 6.73 2.00
N ASP A 31 11.13 7.29 1.97
CA ASP A 31 11.67 8.02 0.82
C ASP A 31 11.90 7.13 -0.42
N SER A 32 11.98 5.81 -0.23
CA SER A 32 12.17 4.84 -1.30
C SER A 32 10.91 4.48 -2.09
N ILE A 33 9.72 4.96 -1.69
CA ILE A 33 8.45 4.63 -2.37
C ILE A 33 8.51 4.96 -3.86
N LEU A 34 9.02 6.13 -4.22
CA LEU A 34 9.09 6.56 -5.62
C LEU A 34 9.98 5.64 -6.45
N LYS A 35 11.14 5.26 -5.93
CA LYS A 35 12.03 4.28 -6.56
C LYS A 35 11.35 2.92 -6.71
N GLY A 36 10.57 2.53 -5.69
CA GLY A 36 9.80 1.29 -5.70
C GLY A 36 8.70 1.27 -6.76
N LEU A 37 8.06 2.40 -7.00
CA LEU A 37 7.10 2.57 -8.10
C LEU A 37 7.82 2.48 -9.46
N ASP A 38 8.95 3.17 -9.60
CA ASP A 38 9.71 3.22 -10.85
C ASP A 38 10.27 1.86 -11.28
N ASN A 39 10.71 1.04 -10.32
CA ASN A 39 11.23 -0.31 -10.58
C ASN A 39 10.18 -1.42 -10.47
N GLY A 40 8.92 -1.07 -10.20
CA GLY A 40 7.79 -2.01 -10.11
C GLY A 40 7.75 -2.91 -8.88
N SER A 41 8.62 -2.70 -7.88
CA SER A 41 8.59 -3.43 -6.61
C SER A 41 7.45 -3.00 -5.67
N ILE A 42 6.94 -1.78 -5.86
CA ILE A 42 5.73 -1.26 -5.23
C ILE A 42 4.63 -1.15 -6.29
N GLN A 43 3.45 -1.64 -5.95
CA GLN A 43 2.26 -1.62 -6.80
C GLN A 43 1.04 -1.24 -5.96
N GLY A 44 0.09 -0.57 -6.59
CA GLY A 44 -1.18 -0.30 -5.94
C GLY A 44 -2.02 -1.55 -5.74
N ILE A 45 -3.05 -1.40 -4.89
CA ILE A 45 -4.03 -2.46 -4.63
C ILE A 45 -4.60 -2.94 -5.96
N ASN A 46 -4.51 -4.23 -6.22
CA ASN A 46 -4.93 -4.86 -7.47
C ASN A 46 -4.34 -4.18 -8.72
N ARG A 47 -3.08 -3.74 -8.67
CA ARG A 47 -2.39 -3.01 -9.76
C ARG A 47 -3.11 -1.72 -10.20
N SER A 48 -3.95 -1.17 -9.33
CA SER A 48 -4.59 0.12 -9.55
C SER A 48 -3.65 1.27 -9.21
N LYS A 49 -4.13 2.49 -9.39
CA LYS A 49 -3.46 3.70 -8.95
C LYS A 49 -3.49 3.92 -7.43
N TYR A 50 -4.19 3.09 -6.65
CA TYR A 50 -4.38 3.30 -5.22
C TYR A 50 -3.26 2.63 -4.40
N LEU A 51 -2.47 3.42 -3.67
CA LEU A 51 -1.38 2.94 -2.82
C LEU A 51 -1.82 2.94 -1.36
N LEU A 52 -1.81 1.80 -0.68
CA LEU A 52 -2.11 1.73 0.75
C LEU A 52 -0.83 2.03 1.55
N ILE A 53 -0.78 3.21 2.18
CA ILE A 53 0.41 3.73 2.86
C ILE A 53 0.20 3.75 4.37
N GLU A 54 1.07 3.08 5.12
CA GLU A 54 1.06 3.04 6.58
C GLU A 54 2.08 4.05 7.15
N PHE A 55 1.64 4.87 8.11
CA PHE A 55 2.53 5.75 8.87
C PHE A 55 3.20 5.03 10.04
N PRO A 56 4.33 5.55 10.56
CA PRO A 56 4.79 5.18 11.89
C PRO A 56 3.71 5.42 12.95
N THR A 57 3.71 4.60 14.00
CA THR A 57 2.69 4.71 15.07
C THR A 57 2.83 6.01 15.87
N GLY A 58 4.04 6.53 16.00
CA GLY A 58 4.33 7.70 16.83
C GLY A 58 4.06 9.04 16.17
N GLU A 59 4.22 9.13 14.85
CA GLU A 59 4.23 10.41 14.14
C GLU A 59 3.90 10.26 12.65
N VAL A 60 3.54 11.38 12.02
CA VAL A 60 3.49 11.50 10.55
C VAL A 60 4.81 12.11 10.10
N PRO A 61 5.61 11.44 9.24
CA PRO A 61 6.92 11.95 8.85
C PRO A 61 6.81 13.33 8.19
N HIS A 62 7.76 14.24 8.46
CA HIS A 62 7.73 15.61 7.95
C HIS A 62 7.68 15.70 6.41
N TYR A 63 8.22 14.69 5.72
CA TYR A 63 8.31 14.64 4.26
C TYR A 63 7.03 14.12 3.60
N THR A 64 6.03 13.69 4.38
CA THR A 64 4.78 13.08 3.90
C THR A 64 4.07 13.95 2.86
N LYS A 65 3.96 15.26 3.11
CA LYS A 65 3.25 16.18 2.21
C LYS A 65 3.92 16.26 0.83
N GLN A 66 5.25 16.40 0.80
CA GLN A 66 6.01 16.46 -0.44
C GLN A 66 5.96 15.12 -1.19
N LEU A 67 6.16 14.01 -0.47
CA LEU A 67 6.07 12.68 -1.06
C LEU A 67 4.68 12.42 -1.65
N PHE A 68 3.61 12.80 -0.96
CA PHE A 68 2.24 12.62 -1.46
C PHE A 68 1.95 13.49 -2.68
N PHE A 69 2.51 14.70 -2.75
CA PHE A 69 2.42 15.52 -3.96
C PHE A 69 3.08 14.81 -5.15
N GLU A 70 4.28 14.25 -4.96
CA GLU A 70 5.00 13.53 -6.02
C GLU A 70 4.32 12.22 -6.44
N ILE A 71 3.73 11.49 -5.49
CA ILE A 71 2.92 10.30 -5.78
C ILE A 71 1.71 10.69 -6.64
N GLN A 72 1.00 11.76 -6.27
CA GLN A 72 -0.17 12.24 -6.99
C GLN A 72 0.16 12.81 -8.36
N SER A 73 1.28 13.51 -8.53
CA SER A 73 1.72 14.02 -9.83
C SER A 73 2.07 12.90 -10.81
N ARG A 74 2.45 11.72 -10.31
CA ARG A 74 2.63 10.49 -11.08
C ARG A 74 1.33 9.72 -11.35
N GLY A 75 0.18 10.25 -10.95
CA GLY A 75 -1.14 9.67 -11.21
C GLY A 75 -1.63 8.63 -10.18
N TYR A 76 -0.87 8.42 -9.10
CA TYR A 76 -1.25 7.53 -8.00
C TYR A 76 -2.09 8.26 -6.95
N ILE A 77 -2.86 7.50 -6.16
CA ILE A 77 -3.71 8.01 -5.08
C ILE A 77 -3.29 7.31 -3.79
N PRO A 78 -2.63 8.02 -2.84
CA PRO A 78 -2.30 7.45 -1.55
C PRO A 78 -3.58 7.30 -0.69
N ILE A 79 -3.80 6.10 -0.16
CA ILE A 79 -4.79 5.76 0.87
C ILE A 79 -4.03 5.58 2.16
N ILE A 80 -4.34 6.37 3.19
CA ILE A 80 -3.69 6.24 4.50
C ILE A 80 -4.28 5.01 5.21
N ALA A 81 -3.42 4.05 5.51
CA ALA A 81 -3.78 2.86 6.25
C ALA A 81 -3.93 3.20 7.74
N HIS A 82 -5.06 2.79 8.33
CA HIS A 82 -5.32 2.85 9.77
C HIS A 82 -4.93 4.19 10.43
N PRO A 83 -5.38 5.35 9.92
CA PRO A 83 -4.98 6.66 10.44
C PRO A 83 -5.23 6.82 11.94
N GLU A 84 -6.25 6.16 12.49
CA GLU A 84 -6.59 6.12 13.91
C GLU A 84 -5.51 5.49 14.80
N ARG A 85 -4.62 4.65 14.24
CA ARG A 85 -3.52 4.03 14.98
C ARG A 85 -2.29 4.93 15.10
N ASN A 86 -2.25 6.03 14.35
CA ASN A 86 -1.18 7.02 14.44
C ASN A 86 -1.47 7.98 15.60
N ARG A 87 -0.55 8.04 16.58
CA ARG A 87 -0.74 8.84 17.80
C ARG A 87 -0.78 10.35 17.54
N SER A 88 -0.16 10.84 16.48
CA SER A 88 -0.24 12.27 16.13
C SER A 88 -1.57 12.62 15.49
N ILE A 89 -2.16 11.70 14.73
CA ILE A 89 -3.48 11.90 14.12
C ILE A 89 -4.58 11.73 15.18
N ALA A 90 -4.53 10.67 15.99
CA ALA A 90 -5.55 10.35 16.99
C ALA A 90 -5.66 11.34 18.16
N LYS A 91 -4.67 12.22 18.34
CA LYS A 91 -4.65 13.25 19.39
C LYS A 91 -5.16 14.63 18.93
N ASN A 92 -5.45 14.80 17.65
CA ASN A 92 -6.05 16.01 17.08
C ASN A 92 -7.57 15.83 16.97
#